data_AF-A0A426YS38-F1
#
_entry.id   AF-A0A426YS38-F1
#
_cell.length_a   1.000
_cell.length_b   1.000
_cell.length_c   1.000
_cell.angle_alpha   90.00
_cell.angle_beta   90.00
_cell.angle_gamma   90.00
#
_symmetry.space_group_name_H-M   'P 1'
#
loop_
_entity.id
_entity.type
_entity.pdbx_description
1 polymer ?
#
loop_
_entity_poly.entity_id
_entity_poly.type
_entity_poly.pdbx_seq_one_letter_code
_entity_poly.pdbx_strand_id
1 'polypeptide(L)'
;MRDDCGDDFNIVVVAKIAYMSYLEYKVILVLRLQHIGNNRQRPDQFTVLVRGVPLCIEHKAYGCCVDHFFSKHHPDTYQSYNIVHDGKCIRKLLKSAYSLQLKIKKLHRKAVEKPIKWLCLCDTFWSHIGDPKIHEESLQEVCQRIHLLQHENIINKKDHHIVSIGGIGSWVNQYVPVGINVLIVFEKKSQKFTDRHIFQELPVAFVSFKSRCGAAFAAQTQQHIHPLLWTTEAAPEPRDIIWKNLAIPCHLLTLYRTGIFIAALLLTVFFALPVTAVQGIAQFENLKKWFPPAKAIQIM
;
A
#
# COMPACT_ATOMS: atom_id res chain seq x y z
N MET A 1 22.26 -38.95 41.37
CA MET A 1 22.57 -39.89 40.27
C MET A 1 21.30 -40.20 39.47
N ARG A 2 20.68 -39.17 38.91
CA ARG A 2 19.50 -39.24 38.05
C ARG A 2 19.33 -37.81 37.53
N ASP A 3 19.72 -37.59 36.27
CA ASP A 3 19.18 -36.59 35.33
C ASP A 3 19.96 -36.56 33.99
N ASP A 4 21.17 -37.15 33.90
CA ASP A 4 21.95 -37.18 32.63
C ASP A 4 21.21 -37.81 31.43
N CYS A 5 20.39 -38.85 31.66
CA CYS A 5 19.72 -39.58 30.57
C CYS A 5 18.56 -38.77 29.91
N GLY A 6 17.98 -37.80 30.63
CA GLY A 6 16.92 -36.94 30.11
C GLY A 6 17.46 -35.81 29.24
N ASP A 7 18.62 -35.27 29.61
CA ASP A 7 19.29 -34.21 28.87
C ASP A 7 19.86 -34.73 27.54
N ASP A 8 20.42 -35.94 27.53
CA ASP A 8 20.89 -36.59 26.30
C ASP A 8 19.76 -36.79 25.27
N PHE A 9 18.57 -37.21 25.71
CA PHE A 9 17.41 -37.37 24.83
C PHE A 9 16.92 -36.03 24.27
N ASN A 10 16.84 -35.00 25.11
CA ASN A 10 16.44 -33.66 24.69
C ASN A 10 17.43 -33.07 23.68
N ILE A 11 18.73 -33.25 23.90
CA ILE A 11 19.78 -32.81 22.96
C ILE A 11 19.61 -33.50 21.61
N VAL A 12 19.35 -34.81 21.59
CA VAL A 12 19.12 -35.57 20.35
C VAL A 12 17.88 -35.08 19.60
N VAL A 13 16.78 -34.80 20.31
CA VAL A 13 15.55 -34.28 19.70
C VAL A 13 15.77 -32.88 19.12
N VAL A 14 16.38 -31.97 19.88
CA VAL A 14 16.68 -30.60 19.41
C VAL A 14 17.63 -30.64 18.22
N ALA A 15 18.67 -31.46 18.27
CA ALA A 15 19.59 -31.65 17.15
C ALA A 15 18.87 -32.18 15.90
N LYS A 16 17.95 -33.13 16.06
CA LYS A 16 17.14 -33.66 14.95
C LYS A 16 16.25 -32.58 14.34
N ILE A 17 15.56 -31.79 15.17
CA ILE A 17 14.70 -30.68 14.70
C ILE A 17 15.54 -29.64 13.96
N ALA A 18 16.64 -29.18 14.57
CA ALA A 18 17.54 -28.21 13.95
C ALA A 18 18.09 -28.72 12.61
N TYR A 19 18.47 -30.00 12.55
CA TYR A 19 18.92 -30.63 11.31
C TYR A 19 17.83 -30.67 10.24
N MET A 20 16.60 -31.08 10.58
CA MET A 20 15.47 -31.08 9.65
C MET A 20 15.14 -29.66 9.17
N SER A 21 15.09 -28.67 10.07
CA SER A 21 14.87 -27.27 9.70
C SER A 21 15.99 -26.72 8.79
N TYR A 22 17.24 -27.12 9.01
CA TYR A 22 18.35 -26.75 8.13
C TYR A 22 18.21 -27.35 6.72
N LEU A 23 17.78 -28.61 6.61
CA LEU A 23 17.53 -29.24 5.31
C LEU A 23 16.42 -28.52 4.54
N GLU A 24 15.29 -28.25 5.18
CA GLU A 24 14.20 -27.48 4.58
C GLU A 24 14.64 -26.07 4.16
N TYR A 25 15.40 -25.40 5.04
CA TYR A 25 15.95 -24.08 4.72
C TYR A 25 16.81 -24.11 3.46
N LYS A 26 17.66 -25.14 3.29
CA LYS A 26 18.50 -25.29 2.09
C LYS A 26 17.65 -25.48 0.82
N VAL A 27 16.57 -26.26 0.90
CA VAL A 27 15.65 -26.45 -0.23
C VAL A 27 14.95 -25.13 -0.59
N ILE A 28 14.38 -24.43 0.41
CA ILE A 28 13.70 -23.15 0.21
C ILE A 28 14.66 -22.09 -0.36
N LEU A 29 15.91 -22.07 0.11
CA LEU A 29 16.94 -21.16 -0.40
C LEU A 29 17.19 -21.37 -1.90
N VAL A 30 17.35 -22.62 -2.35
CA VAL A 30 17.55 -22.94 -3.77
C VAL A 30 16.33 -22.53 -4.61
N LEU A 31 15.12 -22.86 -4.15
CA LEU A 31 13.88 -22.47 -4.83
C LEU A 31 13.76 -20.94 -4.93
N ARG A 32 14.11 -20.21 -3.87
CA ARG A 32 14.09 -18.74 -3.86
C ARG A 32 15.10 -18.15 -4.85
N LEU A 33 16.32 -18.67 -4.89
CA LEU A 33 17.34 -18.22 -5.83
C LEU A 33 16.93 -18.48 -7.30
N GLN A 34 16.35 -19.65 -7.59
CA GLN A 34 15.80 -19.96 -8.91
C GLN A 34 14.63 -19.02 -9.26
N HIS A 35 13.73 -18.75 -8.32
CA HIS A 35 12.59 -17.85 -8.53
C HIS A 35 13.03 -16.41 -8.84
N ILE A 36 13.98 -15.87 -8.07
CA ILE A 36 14.58 -14.54 -8.32
C ILE A 36 15.35 -14.55 -9.66
N GLY A 37 16.05 -15.65 -9.94
CA GLY A 37 16.80 -15.86 -11.17
C GLY A 37 15.94 -15.90 -12.43
N ASN A 38 14.73 -16.46 -12.35
CA ASN A 38 13.77 -16.52 -13.46
C ASN A 38 13.00 -15.21 -13.65
N ASN A 39 12.70 -14.49 -12.56
CA ASN A 39 11.92 -13.25 -12.58
C ASN A 39 12.80 -12.00 -12.53
N ARG A 40 13.70 -11.82 -13.50
CA ARG A 40 14.70 -10.72 -13.47
C ARG A 40 14.18 -9.35 -13.87
N GLN A 41 13.07 -9.28 -14.58
CA GLN A 41 12.58 -8.05 -15.22
C GLN A 41 11.54 -7.30 -14.38
N ARG A 42 11.39 -7.62 -13.09
CA ARG A 42 10.40 -6.93 -12.28
C ARG A 42 10.88 -5.53 -11.88
N PRO A 43 10.01 -4.50 -11.94
CA PRO A 43 10.41 -3.11 -11.68
C PRO A 43 10.74 -2.82 -10.22
N ASP A 44 10.19 -3.59 -9.26
CA ASP A 44 10.53 -3.53 -7.83
C ASP A 44 12.03 -3.72 -7.59
N GLN A 45 12.69 -4.59 -8.36
CA GLN A 45 14.13 -4.87 -8.22
C GLN A 45 15.04 -3.70 -8.61
N PHE A 46 14.51 -2.71 -9.32
CA PHE A 46 15.22 -1.51 -9.74
C PHE A 46 14.84 -0.28 -8.93
N THR A 47 13.86 -0.42 -8.03
CA THR A 47 13.30 0.70 -7.29
C THR A 47 13.58 0.59 -5.81
N VAL A 48 13.92 1.72 -5.21
CA VAL A 48 14.21 1.87 -3.79
C VAL A 48 13.21 2.86 -3.22
N LEU A 49 12.58 2.48 -2.12
CA LEU A 49 11.73 3.36 -1.34
C LEU A 49 12.59 4.18 -0.40
N VAL A 50 12.49 5.50 -0.49
CA VAL A 50 13.23 6.46 0.33
C VAL A 50 12.25 7.18 1.24
N ARG A 51 12.50 7.18 2.55
CA ARG A 51 11.72 7.89 3.57
C ARG A 51 12.58 8.91 4.31
N GLY A 52 11.94 9.94 4.86
CA GLY A 52 12.63 10.97 5.64
C GLY A 52 13.47 11.90 4.77
N VAL A 53 12.96 12.25 3.59
CA VAL A 53 13.59 13.22 2.69
C VAL A 53 13.43 14.63 3.28
N PRO A 54 14.51 15.42 3.42
CA PRO A 54 14.42 16.80 3.88
C PRO A 54 13.88 17.73 2.77
N LEU A 55 13.25 18.83 3.19
CA LEU A 55 12.79 19.87 2.27
C LEU A 55 13.97 20.69 1.75
N CYS A 56 14.02 20.93 0.44
CA CYS A 56 14.94 21.92 -0.12
C CYS A 56 14.57 23.33 0.36
N ILE A 57 15.56 24.06 0.89
CA ILE A 57 15.40 25.44 1.37
C ILE A 57 15.10 26.39 0.19
N GLU A 58 15.76 26.17 -0.96
CA GLU A 58 15.66 27.04 -2.14
C GLU A 58 14.35 26.83 -2.92
N HIS A 59 14.04 25.59 -3.30
CA HIS A 59 12.92 25.27 -4.19
C HIS A 59 11.63 24.86 -3.44
N LYS A 60 11.66 24.74 -2.11
CA LYS A 60 10.54 24.30 -1.26
C LYS A 60 9.85 23.01 -1.75
N ALA A 61 10.59 22.12 -2.40
CA ALA A 61 10.11 20.86 -2.93
C ALA A 61 11.02 19.72 -2.49
N TYR A 62 10.46 18.53 -2.26
CA TYR A 62 11.27 17.36 -1.89
C TYR A 62 12.03 16.79 -3.09
N GLY A 63 11.47 16.91 -4.30
CA GLY A 63 12.02 16.32 -5.52
C GLY A 63 13.44 16.78 -5.86
N CYS A 64 13.71 18.08 -5.76
CA CYS A 64 15.05 18.64 -6.01
C CYS A 64 16.11 18.05 -5.05
N CYS A 65 15.73 17.79 -3.79
CA CYS A 65 16.64 17.24 -2.80
C CYS A 65 17.05 15.82 -3.16
N VAL A 66 16.08 15.00 -3.55
CA VAL A 66 16.29 13.62 -3.98
C VAL A 66 17.20 13.58 -5.20
N ASP A 67 16.90 14.40 -6.21
CA ASP A 67 17.67 14.41 -7.45
C ASP A 67 19.14 14.79 -7.22
N HIS A 68 19.40 15.86 -6.45
CA HIS A 68 20.75 16.28 -6.12
C HIS A 68 21.49 15.24 -5.25
N PHE A 69 20.81 14.65 -4.27
CA PHE A 69 21.40 13.63 -3.40
C PHE A 69 21.82 12.39 -4.19
N PHE A 70 20.92 11.79 -4.97
CA PHE A 70 21.19 10.55 -5.69
C PHE A 70 22.09 10.75 -6.90
N SER A 71 22.00 11.89 -7.59
CA SER A 71 22.95 12.22 -8.67
C SER A 71 24.38 12.36 -8.13
N LYS A 72 24.56 12.86 -6.90
CA LYS A 72 25.88 13.01 -6.27
C LYS A 72 26.45 11.68 -5.74
N HIS A 73 25.63 10.86 -5.08
CA HIS A 73 26.11 9.63 -4.43
C HIS A 73 26.11 8.41 -5.36
N HIS A 74 25.28 8.41 -6.41
CA HIS A 74 25.07 7.29 -7.32
C HIS A 74 25.02 7.73 -8.79
N PRO A 75 26.04 8.43 -9.32
CA PRO A 75 25.99 9.06 -10.66
C PRO A 75 25.72 8.07 -11.80
N ASP A 76 26.33 6.89 -11.77
CA ASP A 76 26.26 5.92 -12.87
C ASP A 76 24.97 5.10 -12.86
N THR A 77 24.46 4.80 -11.66
CA THR A 77 23.35 3.87 -11.46
C THR A 77 22.01 4.58 -11.31
N TYR A 78 21.98 5.84 -10.89
CA TYR A 78 20.76 6.62 -10.76
C TYR A 78 20.06 6.84 -12.12
N GLN A 79 18.71 6.77 -12.12
CA GLN A 79 17.91 6.98 -13.32
C GLN A 79 16.86 8.06 -13.16
N SER A 80 15.98 7.95 -12.15
CA SER A 80 14.90 8.91 -11.93
C SER A 80 14.30 8.76 -10.53
N TYR A 81 13.51 9.74 -10.12
CA TYR A 81 12.72 9.67 -8.90
C TYR A 81 11.23 9.93 -9.19
N ASN A 82 10.36 9.44 -8.30
CA ASN A 82 8.94 9.80 -8.23
C ASN A 82 8.61 10.15 -6.77
N ILE A 83 8.15 11.37 -6.51
CA ILE A 83 7.74 11.80 -5.17
C ILE A 83 6.33 11.28 -4.85
N VAL A 84 6.08 10.92 -3.59
CA VAL A 84 4.75 10.48 -3.13
C VAL A 84 3.95 11.69 -2.67
N HIS A 85 2.69 11.75 -3.08
CA HIS A 85 1.76 12.82 -2.70
C HIS A 85 0.64 12.30 -1.80
N ASP A 86 0.10 13.16 -0.92
CA ASP A 86 -1.08 12.84 -0.11
C ASP A 86 -2.31 12.69 -1.00
N GLY A 87 -2.82 11.45 -1.09
CA GLY A 87 -3.95 11.08 -1.93
C GLY A 87 -5.32 11.51 -1.40
N LYS A 88 -5.43 12.22 -0.28
CA LYS A 88 -6.74 12.66 0.28
C LYS A 88 -7.58 13.44 -0.74
N CYS A 89 -6.97 14.37 -1.47
CA CYS A 89 -7.65 15.17 -2.50
C CYS A 89 -8.11 14.30 -3.68
N ILE A 90 -7.22 13.46 -4.21
CA ILE A 90 -7.52 12.52 -5.31
C ILE A 90 -8.67 11.60 -4.90
N ARG A 91 -8.64 11.07 -3.68
CA ARG A 91 -9.67 10.15 -3.20
C ARG A 91 -11.04 10.81 -3.09
N LYS A 92 -11.10 12.09 -2.66
CA LYS A 92 -12.35 12.85 -2.67
C LYS A 92 -12.88 13.01 -4.10
N LEU A 93 -12.01 13.41 -5.03
CA LEU A 93 -12.36 13.55 -6.45
C LEU A 93 -12.81 12.23 -7.07
N LEU A 94 -12.10 11.12 -6.84
CA LEU A 94 -12.45 9.79 -7.32
C LEU A 94 -13.79 9.31 -6.73
N LYS A 95 -14.04 9.57 -5.44
CA LYS A 95 -15.32 9.22 -4.81
C LYS A 95 -16.47 10.01 -5.45
N SER A 96 -16.26 11.30 -5.73
CA SER A 96 -17.23 12.13 -6.45
C SER A 96 -17.47 11.58 -7.86
N ALA A 97 -16.42 11.29 -8.62
CA ALA A 97 -16.49 10.71 -9.96
C ALA A 97 -17.25 9.37 -9.97
N TYR A 98 -16.91 8.46 -9.06
CA TYR A 98 -17.58 7.17 -8.93
C TYR A 98 -19.06 7.32 -8.56
N SER A 99 -19.39 8.27 -7.68
CA SER A 99 -20.78 8.55 -7.32
C SER A 99 -21.59 9.07 -8.51
N LEU A 100 -20.98 9.87 -9.39
CA LEU A 100 -21.59 10.37 -10.62
C LEU A 100 -21.78 9.22 -11.63
N GLN A 101 -20.77 8.38 -11.84
CA GLN A 101 -20.89 7.19 -12.69
C GLN A 101 -22.02 6.27 -12.22
N LEU A 102 -22.14 6.05 -10.90
CA LEU A 102 -23.21 5.24 -10.34
C LEU A 102 -24.59 5.87 -10.56
N LYS A 103 -24.70 7.20 -10.44
CA LYS A 103 -25.93 7.94 -10.75
C LYS A 103 -26.30 7.78 -12.22
N ILE A 104 -25.36 7.96 -13.15
CA ILE A 104 -25.58 7.79 -14.58
C ILE A 104 -26.02 6.36 -14.91
N LYS A 105 -25.35 5.34 -14.33
CA LYS A 105 -25.75 3.94 -14.50
C LYS A 105 -27.15 3.65 -13.97
N LYS A 106 -27.55 4.27 -12.85
CA LYS A 106 -28.92 4.18 -12.32
C LYS A 106 -29.94 4.83 -13.26
N LEU A 107 -29.61 6.00 -13.81
CA LEU A 107 -30.47 6.69 -14.79
C LEU A 107 -30.61 5.88 -16.08
N HIS A 108 -29.51 5.34 -16.62
CA HIS A 108 -29.54 4.44 -17.79
C HIS A 108 -30.38 3.19 -17.52
N ARG A 109 -30.24 2.56 -16.35
CA ARG A 109 -31.07 1.40 -15.98
C ARG A 109 -32.56 1.76 -15.95
N LYS A 110 -32.93 2.89 -15.34
CA LYS A 110 -34.32 3.38 -15.34
C LYS A 110 -34.85 3.73 -16.73
N ALA A 111 -33.99 4.18 -17.64
CA ALA A 111 -34.36 4.48 -19.02
C ALA A 111 -34.51 3.22 -19.90
N VAL A 112 -33.76 2.15 -19.59
CA VAL A 112 -33.82 0.85 -20.27
C VAL A 112 -34.95 -0.03 -19.71
N GLU A 113 -35.23 0.05 -18.41
CA GLU A 113 -36.42 -0.49 -17.76
C GLU A 113 -37.66 0.37 -18.08
N LYS A 114 -38.00 0.53 -19.37
CA LYS A 114 -39.35 0.97 -19.73
C LYS A 114 -40.31 -0.17 -19.37
N PRO A 115 -41.34 0.04 -18.53
CA PRO A 115 -42.47 -0.88 -18.58
C PRO A 115 -43.08 -0.75 -19.98
N ILE A 116 -43.15 -1.85 -20.71
CA ILE A 116 -44.04 -1.98 -21.88
C ILE A 116 -45.45 -2.00 -21.32
N LYS A 117 -45.94 -0.86 -20.85
CA LYS A 117 -47.35 -0.57 -20.66
C LYS A 117 -47.51 0.90 -20.35
N TRP A 118 -48.40 1.52 -21.11
CA TRP A 118 -48.88 2.90 -20.99
C TRP A 118 -48.13 3.94 -21.84
N LEU A 119 -48.39 3.88 -23.16
CA LEU A 119 -48.62 5.11 -23.92
C LEU A 119 -49.89 5.74 -23.33
N CYS A 120 -49.77 6.96 -22.79
CA CYS A 120 -50.76 8.05 -22.78
C CYS A 120 -50.65 8.88 -21.50
N LEU A 121 -50.07 10.07 -21.59
CA LEU A 121 -50.13 11.16 -20.59
C LEU A 121 -49.12 11.07 -19.45
N CYS A 122 -47.96 11.70 -19.66
CA CYS A 122 -47.25 12.44 -18.60
C CYS A 122 -46.08 13.25 -19.20
N ASP A 123 -46.38 14.31 -19.96
CA ASP A 123 -45.38 15.29 -20.42
C ASP A 123 -44.96 16.26 -19.29
N THR A 124 -45.66 16.28 -18.16
CA THR A 124 -45.35 17.16 -17.03
C THR A 124 -44.53 16.50 -15.92
N PHE A 125 -44.47 15.16 -15.87
CA PHE A 125 -43.77 14.45 -14.79
C PHE A 125 -42.25 14.28 -15.03
N TRP A 126 -41.80 14.42 -16.28
CA TRP A 126 -40.38 14.29 -16.65
C TRP A 126 -39.55 15.55 -16.38
N SER A 127 -40.17 16.67 -15.99
CA SER A 127 -39.48 17.95 -15.72
C SER A 127 -38.60 17.96 -14.47
N HIS A 128 -38.78 17.00 -13.55
CA HIS A 128 -38.09 16.99 -12.24
C HIS A 128 -36.92 15.99 -12.15
N ILE A 129 -36.81 15.05 -13.09
CA ILE A 129 -35.68 14.11 -13.18
C ILE A 129 -34.61 14.79 -14.03
N GLY A 130 -33.58 15.34 -13.39
CA GLY A 130 -32.51 16.09 -14.06
C GLY A 130 -31.98 15.39 -15.32
N ASP A 131 -31.77 16.20 -16.35
CA ASP A 131 -31.41 15.76 -17.70
C ASP A 131 -30.16 14.86 -17.67
N PRO A 132 -30.18 13.63 -18.23
CA PRO A 132 -29.01 12.75 -18.23
C PRO A 132 -27.79 13.38 -18.91
N LYS A 133 -28.01 14.30 -19.86
CA LYS A 133 -26.97 15.10 -20.53
C LYS A 133 -26.17 15.98 -19.57
N ILE A 134 -26.78 16.58 -18.55
CA ILE A 134 -26.11 17.46 -17.57
C ILE A 134 -25.13 16.66 -16.69
N HIS A 135 -25.51 15.43 -16.33
CA HIS A 135 -24.65 14.54 -15.55
C HIS A 135 -23.51 13.94 -16.38
N GLU A 136 -23.77 13.67 -17.66
CA GLU A 136 -22.75 13.25 -18.62
C GLU A 136 -21.70 14.35 -18.85
N GLU A 137 -22.14 15.60 -18.95
CA GLU A 137 -21.28 16.79 -19.05
C GLU A 137 -20.42 16.99 -17.79
N SER A 138 -21.00 16.84 -16.59
CA SER A 138 -20.26 16.91 -15.32
C SER A 138 -19.26 15.75 -15.16
N LEU A 139 -19.60 14.55 -15.65
CA LEU A 139 -18.68 13.40 -15.66
C LEU A 139 -17.54 13.63 -16.66
N GLN A 140 -17.86 14.19 -17.81
CA GLN A 140 -16.89 14.54 -18.86
C GLN A 140 -15.92 15.61 -18.37
N GLU A 141 -16.38 16.61 -17.62
CA GLU A 141 -15.53 17.60 -16.95
C GLU A 141 -14.58 16.94 -15.96
N VAL A 142 -15.07 16.04 -15.09
CA VAL A 142 -14.25 15.33 -14.10
C VAL A 142 -13.25 14.39 -14.77
N CYS A 143 -13.65 13.67 -15.82
CA CYS A 143 -12.77 12.81 -16.61
C CYS A 143 -11.71 13.60 -17.38
N GLN A 144 -12.07 14.73 -17.99
CA GLN A 144 -11.12 15.66 -18.61
C GLN A 144 -10.15 16.20 -17.57
N ARG A 145 -10.62 16.55 -16.38
CA ARG A 145 -9.76 17.05 -15.30
C ARG A 145 -8.79 15.98 -14.81
N ILE A 146 -9.21 14.73 -14.70
CA ILE A 146 -8.33 13.59 -14.38
C ILE A 146 -7.30 13.38 -15.49
N HIS A 147 -7.72 13.42 -16.76
CA HIS A 147 -6.82 13.25 -17.91
C HIS A 147 -5.81 14.40 -18.03
N LEU A 148 -6.24 15.65 -17.76
CA LEU A 148 -5.36 16.82 -17.72
C LEU A 148 -4.36 16.73 -16.57
N LEU A 149 -4.79 16.30 -15.38
CA LEU A 149 -3.89 16.06 -14.24
C LEU A 149 -2.89 14.93 -14.52
N GLN A 150 -3.29 13.90 -15.27
CA GLN A 150 -2.37 12.86 -15.73
C GLN A 150 -1.40 13.40 -16.78
N HIS A 151 -1.87 14.22 -17.73
CA HIS A 151 -1.06 14.79 -18.81
C HIS A 151 -0.07 15.87 -18.33
N GLU A 152 -0.45 16.71 -17.37
CA GLU A 152 0.42 17.73 -16.76
C GLU A 152 1.54 17.09 -15.93
N ASN A 153 1.23 16.01 -15.21
CA ASN A 153 2.25 15.18 -14.57
C ASN A 153 3.20 14.53 -15.60
N ILE A 154 2.75 14.23 -16.81
CA ILE A 154 3.59 13.71 -17.90
C ILE A 154 4.41 14.82 -18.58
N ILE A 155 3.86 16.03 -18.77
CA ILE A 155 4.58 17.18 -19.34
C ILE A 155 5.67 17.67 -18.40
N ASN A 156 5.38 17.87 -17.11
CA ASN A 156 6.39 18.27 -16.12
C ASN A 156 7.49 17.21 -15.94
N LYS A 157 7.21 15.94 -16.29
CA LYS A 157 8.21 14.87 -16.32
C LYS A 157 9.11 14.93 -17.57
N LYS A 158 8.67 15.52 -18.68
CA LYS A 158 9.43 15.61 -19.94
C LYS A 158 10.56 16.65 -19.92
N ASP A 159 10.50 17.64 -19.02
CA ASP A 159 11.53 18.69 -18.90
C ASP A 159 12.78 18.22 -18.13
N HIS A 160 12.73 17.04 -17.50
CA HIS A 160 13.90 16.33 -16.98
C HIS A 160 14.14 15.09 -17.85
N HIS A 161 15.22 15.10 -18.65
CA HIS A 161 15.62 14.06 -19.61
C HIS A 161 15.09 12.62 -19.33
N ILE A 162 14.17 12.13 -20.17
CA ILE A 162 13.69 10.74 -20.13
C ILE A 162 14.25 9.95 -21.31
N VAL A 163 15.10 8.96 -21.00
CA VAL A 163 15.21 7.72 -21.79
C VAL A 163 13.91 6.94 -21.59
N SER A 164 13.22 6.69 -22.70
CA SER A 164 12.04 5.84 -22.79
C SER A 164 12.29 4.49 -22.14
N ILE A 165 11.59 4.21 -21.03
CA ILE A 165 11.35 2.85 -20.57
C ILE A 165 9.88 2.56 -20.82
N GLY A 166 9.62 1.73 -21.82
CA GLY A 166 8.30 1.13 -22.00
C GLY A 166 7.90 0.37 -20.73
N GLY A 167 6.65 0.53 -20.30
CA GLY A 167 6.13 -0.25 -19.18
C GLY A 167 5.01 0.34 -18.35
N ILE A 168 4.54 1.57 -18.63
CA ILE A 168 3.39 2.15 -17.91
C ILE A 168 2.08 2.06 -18.73
N GLY A 169 2.15 1.59 -19.97
CA GLY A 169 0.98 1.41 -20.85
C GLY A 169 0.04 0.25 -20.50
N SER A 170 0.34 -0.58 -19.49
CA SER A 170 -0.39 -1.86 -19.25
C SER A 170 -1.16 -1.95 -17.92
N TRP A 171 -1.10 -0.95 -17.05
CA TRP A 171 -1.77 -1.01 -15.72
C TRP A 171 -2.99 -0.09 -15.59
N VAL A 172 -3.23 0.79 -16.56
CA VAL A 172 -4.42 1.66 -16.60
C VAL A 172 -5.66 0.92 -17.13
N ASN A 173 -5.49 -0.23 -17.80
CA ASN A 173 -6.58 -1.00 -18.38
C ASN A 173 -7.26 -2.01 -17.43
N GLN A 174 -6.86 -2.10 -16.15
CA GLN A 174 -7.43 -3.09 -15.23
C GLN A 174 -8.60 -2.58 -14.38
N TYR A 175 -8.94 -1.29 -14.44
CA TYR A 175 -10.07 -0.71 -13.68
C TYR A 175 -11.17 -0.07 -14.55
N VAL A 176 -11.08 -0.19 -15.88
CA VAL A 176 -12.13 0.29 -16.79
C VAL A 176 -12.35 -0.76 -17.87
N PRO A 177 -13.46 -1.53 -17.84
CA PRO A 177 -13.85 -2.31 -19.01
C PRO A 177 -14.26 -1.33 -20.10
N VAL A 178 -13.42 -1.23 -21.13
CA VAL A 178 -13.70 -0.48 -22.36
C VAL A 178 -14.85 -1.18 -23.08
N GLY A 179 -15.93 -0.43 -23.32
CA GLY A 179 -17.13 -0.89 -24.01
C GLY A 179 -17.77 0.25 -24.81
N ILE A 180 -17.07 0.65 -25.88
CA ILE A 180 -17.61 1.09 -27.18
C ILE A 180 -18.24 2.50 -27.28
N ASN A 181 -17.67 3.27 -28.23
CA ASN A 181 -18.17 4.48 -28.92
C ASN A 181 -18.26 5.80 -28.15
N VAL A 182 -17.13 6.49 -27.91
CA VAL A 182 -17.01 7.93 -28.20
C VAL A 182 -15.55 8.23 -28.55
N LEU A 183 -15.09 7.71 -29.68
CA LEU A 183 -14.04 8.40 -30.42
C LEU A 183 -14.76 9.49 -31.23
N ILE A 184 -14.15 10.66 -31.33
CA ILE A 184 -14.72 11.90 -31.88
C ILE A 184 -15.74 12.46 -30.87
N VAL A 185 -15.41 13.52 -30.13
CA VAL A 185 -15.68 14.86 -30.61
C VAL A 185 -15.08 15.90 -29.61
N PHE A 186 -14.44 16.92 -30.20
CA PHE A 186 -13.99 18.22 -29.66
C PHE A 186 -12.65 18.37 -28.92
N GLU A 187 -11.67 18.62 -29.79
CA GLU A 187 -10.64 19.65 -29.69
C GLU A 187 -11.07 20.96 -29.00
N LYS A 188 -10.10 21.57 -28.28
CA LYS A 188 -10.00 22.96 -27.81
C LYS A 188 -11.03 23.48 -26.79
N LYS A 189 -10.60 23.43 -25.53
CA LYS A 189 -10.46 24.65 -24.69
C LYS A 189 -9.38 24.44 -23.63
N SER A 190 -8.13 24.78 -23.98
CA SER A 190 -7.03 24.85 -23.02
C SER A 190 -7.22 26.11 -22.16
N GLN A 191 -7.92 25.96 -21.04
CA GLN A 191 -7.93 26.99 -20.00
C GLN A 191 -7.10 26.48 -18.82
N LYS A 192 -5.90 27.04 -18.73
CA LYS A 192 -4.86 26.84 -17.72
C LYS A 192 -5.46 26.79 -16.31
N PHE A 193 -5.50 25.62 -15.69
CA PHE A 193 -5.74 25.44 -14.26
C PHE A 193 -4.50 24.80 -13.64
N THR A 194 -3.39 25.54 -13.71
CA THR A 194 -2.19 25.27 -12.93
C THR A 194 -2.52 25.52 -11.47
N ASP A 195 -2.68 24.45 -10.69
CA ASP A 195 -2.81 24.58 -9.24
C ASP A 195 -1.80 23.64 -8.57
N ARG A 196 -0.59 24.17 -8.37
CA ARG A 196 0.51 23.50 -7.64
C ARG A 196 0.16 23.22 -6.17
N HIS A 197 -1.01 23.64 -5.67
CA HIS A 197 -1.43 23.50 -4.28
C HIS A 197 -2.34 22.30 -3.97
N ILE A 198 -2.73 21.48 -4.96
CA ILE A 198 -3.71 20.40 -4.72
C ILE A 198 -3.11 19.18 -4.00
N PHE A 199 -1.81 18.94 -4.17
CA PHE A 199 -1.13 17.74 -3.70
C PHE A 199 -0.05 18.08 -2.67
N GLN A 200 -0.32 17.79 -1.40
CA GLN A 200 0.71 17.88 -0.36
C GLN A 200 1.76 16.81 -0.62
N GLU A 201 2.99 17.21 -0.90
CA GLU A 201 4.12 16.29 -1.04
C GLU A 201 4.43 15.65 0.31
N LEU A 202 4.70 14.35 0.30
CA LEU A 202 5.17 13.61 1.47
C LEU A 202 6.70 13.50 1.40
N PRO A 203 7.40 13.41 2.55
CA PRO A 203 8.85 13.22 2.62
C PRO A 203 9.25 11.77 2.26
N VAL A 204 8.66 11.24 1.19
CA VAL A 204 8.78 9.85 0.72
C VAL A 204 8.87 9.84 -0.80
N ALA A 205 9.87 9.15 -1.34
CA ALA A 205 10.13 9.05 -2.76
C ALA A 205 10.44 7.62 -3.19
N PHE A 206 10.09 7.28 -4.43
CA PHE A 206 10.59 6.09 -5.10
C PHE A 206 11.73 6.49 -6.02
N VAL A 207 12.89 5.87 -5.86
CA VAL A 207 14.07 6.12 -6.68
C VAL A 207 14.33 4.90 -7.55
N SER A 208 14.39 5.12 -8.86
CA SER A 208 14.68 4.10 -9.85
C SER A 208 16.15 4.14 -10.24
N PHE A 209 16.76 2.96 -10.32
CA PHE A 209 18.14 2.77 -10.74
C PHE A 209 18.19 1.99 -12.06
N LYS A 210 19.23 2.23 -12.87
CA LYS A 210 19.52 1.48 -14.11
C LYS A 210 19.93 0.03 -13.83
N SER A 211 20.51 -0.23 -12.65
CA SER A 211 21.06 -1.53 -12.26
C SER A 211 20.42 -2.05 -10.97
N ARG A 212 20.06 -3.34 -10.96
CA ARG A 212 19.51 -4.04 -9.78
C ARG A 212 20.50 -4.10 -8.62
N CYS A 213 21.78 -4.32 -8.93
CA CYS A 213 22.82 -4.31 -7.91
C CYS A 213 22.98 -2.90 -7.32
N GLY A 214 22.83 -1.85 -8.15
CA GLY A 214 22.82 -0.46 -7.69
C GLY A 214 21.65 -0.16 -6.76
N ALA A 215 20.44 -0.60 -7.12
CA ALA A 215 19.26 -0.49 -6.26
C ALA A 215 19.43 -1.25 -4.94
N ALA A 216 19.90 -2.51 -5.00
CA ALA A 216 20.13 -3.34 -3.82
C ALA A 216 21.18 -2.73 -2.89
N PHE A 217 22.27 -2.18 -3.45
CA PHE A 217 23.30 -1.49 -2.70
C PHE A 217 22.75 -0.23 -2.01
N ALA A 218 22.00 0.60 -2.74
CA ALA A 218 21.38 1.80 -2.17
C ALA A 218 20.36 1.46 -1.06
N ALA A 219 19.64 0.33 -1.19
CA ALA A 219 18.68 -0.14 -0.19
C ALA A 219 19.31 -0.75 1.07
N GLN A 220 20.57 -1.21 1.00
CA GLN A 220 21.28 -1.84 2.12
C GLN A 220 22.23 -0.89 2.84
N THR A 221 22.58 0.23 2.21
CA THR A 221 23.54 1.20 2.75
C THR A 221 22.84 2.32 3.47
N GLN A 222 23.39 2.70 4.63
CA GLN A 222 22.96 3.90 5.33
C GLN A 222 23.50 5.13 4.59
N GLN A 223 22.59 5.96 4.10
CA GLN A 223 22.89 7.10 3.23
C GLN A 223 23.32 8.36 3.99
N HIS A 224 22.93 8.49 5.26
CA HIS A 224 23.15 9.70 6.05
C HIS A 224 23.49 9.38 7.51
N ILE A 225 24.20 10.29 8.19
CA ILE A 225 24.64 10.13 9.60
C ILE A 225 23.44 9.95 10.53
N HIS A 226 22.38 10.72 10.30
CA HIS A 226 21.15 10.63 11.06
C HIS A 226 20.27 9.45 10.60
N PRO A 227 19.94 8.49 11.47
CA PRO A 227 19.31 7.22 11.08
C PRO A 227 17.84 7.34 10.65
N LEU A 228 17.14 8.42 11.04
CA LEU A 228 15.73 8.65 10.66
C LEU A 228 15.57 9.47 9.37
N LEU A 229 16.67 9.93 8.78
CA LEU A 229 16.68 10.68 7.52
C LEU A 229 17.27 9.81 6.42
N TRP A 230 16.78 9.97 5.20
CA TRP A 230 17.26 9.21 4.03
C TRP A 230 17.24 7.69 4.24
N THR A 231 16.21 7.20 4.93
CA THR A 231 16.04 5.76 5.15
C THR A 231 15.66 5.11 3.83
N THR A 232 16.51 4.22 3.34
CA THR A 232 16.31 3.49 2.09
C THR A 232 15.89 2.05 2.38
N GLU A 233 14.87 1.57 1.69
CA GLU A 233 14.38 0.19 1.74
C GLU A 233 14.14 -0.30 0.31
N ALA A 234 14.29 -1.60 0.06
CA ALA A 234 13.90 -2.17 -1.23
C ALA A 234 12.40 -1.93 -1.45
N ALA A 235 12.03 -1.38 -2.61
CA ALA A 235 10.62 -1.09 -2.87
C ALA A 235 9.82 -2.40 -2.98
N PRO A 236 8.69 -2.53 -2.28
CA PRO A 236 7.81 -3.69 -2.47
C PRO A 236 7.10 -3.59 -3.81
N GLU A 237 6.49 -4.70 -4.26
CA GLU A 237 5.73 -4.71 -5.49
C GLU A 237 4.60 -3.67 -5.44
N PRO A 238 4.26 -3.00 -6.57
CA PRO A 238 3.24 -1.95 -6.59
C PRO A 238 1.88 -2.33 -6.00
N ARG A 239 1.54 -3.63 -6.02
CA ARG A 239 0.30 -4.18 -5.47
C ARG A 239 0.35 -4.38 -3.95
N ASP A 240 1.53 -4.56 -3.40
CA ASP A 240 1.76 -4.78 -1.97
C ASP A 240 1.99 -3.44 -1.22
N ILE A 241 2.05 -2.33 -1.95
CA ILE A 241 2.19 -0.98 -1.38
C ILE A 241 0.87 -0.54 -0.74
N ILE A 242 0.86 -0.47 0.59
CA ILE A 242 -0.25 0.15 1.34
C ILE A 242 -0.04 1.66 1.37
N TRP A 243 -0.52 2.37 0.34
CA TRP A 243 -0.35 3.83 0.16
C TRP A 243 -0.70 4.68 1.39
N LYS A 244 -1.68 4.25 2.19
CA LYS A 244 -2.08 4.95 3.42
C LYS A 244 -0.98 4.96 4.48
N ASN A 245 -0.14 3.93 4.50
CA ASN A 245 0.93 3.79 5.48
C ASN A 245 2.17 4.61 5.11
N LEU A 246 2.35 4.97 3.84
CA LEU A 246 3.49 5.82 3.41
C LEU A 246 3.37 7.25 3.91
N ALA A 247 2.16 7.73 4.21
CA ALA A 247 1.93 9.07 4.73
C ALA A 247 2.26 9.21 6.23
N ILE A 248 2.56 8.11 6.92
CA ILE A 248 2.77 8.11 8.37
C ILE A 248 4.25 8.46 8.65
N PRO A 249 4.54 9.47 9.49
CA PRO A 249 5.92 9.84 9.83
C PRO A 249 6.61 8.77 10.68
N CYS A 250 7.93 8.62 10.52
CA CYS A 250 8.73 7.56 11.16
C CYS A 250 8.58 7.50 12.69
N HIS A 251 8.53 8.65 13.38
CA HIS A 251 8.37 8.67 14.84
C HIS A 251 7.06 8.03 15.30
N LEU A 252 5.97 8.26 14.55
CA LEU A 252 4.67 7.73 14.88
C LEU A 252 4.59 6.21 14.66
N LEU A 253 5.36 5.67 13.70
CA LEU A 253 5.51 4.21 13.55
C LEU A 253 6.08 3.57 14.81
N THR A 254 7.08 4.20 15.44
CA THR A 254 7.66 3.69 16.69
C THR A 254 6.62 3.63 17.80
N LEU A 255 5.81 4.69 17.97
CA LEU A 255 4.73 4.73 18.96
C LEU A 255 3.66 3.65 18.70
N TYR A 256 3.24 3.46 17.45
CA TYR A 256 2.29 2.39 17.11
C TYR A 256 2.86 1.01 17.38
N ARG A 257 4.14 0.79 17.03
CA ARG A 257 4.83 -0.48 17.30
C ARG A 257 4.86 -0.76 18.81
N THR A 258 5.25 0.20 19.63
CA THR A 258 5.23 0.05 21.10
C THR A 258 3.81 -0.15 21.63
N GLY A 259 2.82 0.56 21.09
CA GLY A 259 1.42 0.41 21.46
C GLY A 259 0.87 -0.99 21.17
N ILE A 260 1.22 -1.58 20.02
CA ILE A 260 0.85 -2.95 19.66
C ILE A 260 1.50 -3.95 20.62
N PHE A 261 2.78 -3.76 20.99
CA PHE A 261 3.44 -4.61 21.97
C PHE A 261 2.77 -4.56 23.35
N ILE A 262 2.42 -3.36 23.84
CA ILE A 262 1.71 -3.19 25.12
C ILE A 262 0.32 -3.84 25.04
N ALA A 263 -0.43 -3.62 23.96
CA ALA A 263 -1.73 -4.23 23.76
C ALA A 263 -1.66 -5.76 23.72
N ALA A 264 -0.66 -6.32 23.05
CA ALA A 264 -0.41 -7.77 23.02
C ALA A 264 -0.11 -8.31 24.43
N LEU A 265 0.72 -7.62 25.21
CA LEU A 265 1.02 -7.99 26.59
C LEU A 265 -0.24 -7.97 27.48
N LEU A 266 -1.04 -6.91 27.38
CA LEU A 266 -2.32 -6.81 28.12
C LEU A 266 -3.28 -7.93 27.70
N LEU A 267 -3.37 -8.23 26.40
CA LEU A 267 -4.18 -9.34 25.90
C LEU A 267 -3.69 -10.67 26.47
N THR A 268 -2.37 -10.92 26.51
CA THR A 268 -1.80 -12.13 27.11
C THR A 268 -2.16 -12.27 28.59
N VAL A 269 -2.05 -11.19 29.38
CA VAL A 269 -2.42 -11.20 30.80
C VAL A 269 -3.92 -11.44 30.99
N PHE A 270 -4.75 -10.75 30.20
CA PHE A 270 -6.21 -10.93 30.25
C PHE A 270 -6.61 -12.37 29.89
N PHE A 271 -5.94 -12.96 28.89
CA PHE A 271 -6.21 -14.33 28.46
C PHE A 271 -5.63 -15.39 29.41
N ALA A 272 -4.76 -15.02 30.36
CA ALA A 272 -4.32 -15.92 31.40
C ALA A 272 -5.47 -16.32 32.35
N LEU A 273 -6.45 -15.45 32.59
CA LEU A 273 -7.60 -15.74 33.46
C LEU A 273 -8.47 -16.91 32.96
N PRO A 274 -8.97 -16.93 31.71
CA PRO A 274 -9.73 -18.08 31.22
C PRO A 274 -8.87 -19.34 31.12
N VAL A 275 -7.60 -19.23 30.73
CA VAL A 275 -6.69 -20.38 30.64
C VAL A 275 -6.46 -21.00 32.02
N THR A 276 -6.20 -20.19 33.04
CA THR A 276 -6.02 -20.66 34.42
C THR A 276 -7.31 -21.22 35.02
N ALA A 277 -8.48 -20.67 34.68
CA ALA A 277 -9.76 -21.24 35.09
C ALA A 277 -9.99 -22.64 34.50
N VAL A 278 -9.74 -22.81 33.19
CA VAL A 278 -9.84 -24.12 32.51
C VAL A 278 -8.83 -25.12 33.07
N GLN A 279 -7.59 -24.68 33.30
CA GLN A 279 -6.55 -25.52 33.91
C GLN A 279 -6.90 -25.89 35.36
N GLY A 280 -7.50 -24.97 36.13
CA GLY A 280 -7.96 -25.21 37.50
C GLY A 280 -9.07 -26.26 37.57
N ILE A 281 -9.99 -26.28 36.60
CA ILE A 281 -11.01 -27.33 36.47
C ILE A 281 -10.36 -28.66 36.08
N ALA A 282 -9.45 -28.65 35.10
CA ALA A 282 -8.80 -29.87 34.61
C ALA A 282 -7.92 -30.56 35.69
N GLN A 283 -7.31 -29.79 36.58
CA GLN A 283 -6.45 -30.31 37.66
C GLN A 283 -7.09 -30.16 39.05
N PHE A 284 -8.43 -30.19 39.12
CA PHE A 284 -9.17 -29.96 40.36
C PHE A 284 -8.72 -30.85 41.52
N GLU A 285 -8.38 -32.12 41.26
CA GLU A 285 -7.89 -33.06 42.28
C GLU A 285 -6.57 -32.60 42.93
N ASN A 286 -5.66 -32.00 42.16
CA ASN A 286 -4.41 -31.45 42.68
C ASN A 286 -4.65 -30.13 43.40
N LEU A 287 -5.58 -29.31 42.91
CA LEU A 287 -5.93 -28.01 43.51
C LEU A 287 -6.64 -28.20 44.87
N LYS A 288 -7.50 -29.21 44.99
CA LYS A 288 -8.19 -29.62 46.22
C LYS A 288 -7.24 -30.01 47.35
N LYS A 289 -6.04 -30.50 47.02
CA LYS A 289 -5.00 -30.86 48.00
C LYS A 289 -4.36 -29.62 48.63
N TRP A 290 -4.29 -28.50 47.90
CA TRP A 290 -3.61 -27.26 48.30
C TRP A 290 -4.55 -26.12 48.72
N PHE A 291 -5.85 -26.17 48.36
CA PHE A 291 -6.87 -25.18 48.75
C PHE A 291 -7.89 -25.77 49.76
N PRO A 292 -7.71 -25.54 51.08
CA PRO A 292 -8.63 -26.01 52.12
C PRO A 292 -10.12 -25.62 51.92
N PRO A 293 -10.49 -24.40 51.45
CA PRO A 293 -11.91 -24.03 51.30
C PRO A 293 -12.61 -24.69 50.11
N ALA A 294 -11.89 -25.17 49.08
CA ALA A 294 -12.49 -25.93 47.97
C ALA A 294 -12.95 -27.33 48.40
N LYS A 295 -12.35 -27.88 49.46
CA LYS A 295 -12.71 -29.17 50.04
C LYS A 295 -14.07 -29.13 50.76
N ALA A 296 -14.50 -27.94 51.21
CA ALA A 296 -15.74 -27.73 51.96
C ALA A 296 -17.00 -27.72 51.06
N ILE A 297 -16.87 -27.38 49.77
CA ILE A 297 -18.00 -27.28 48.83
C ILE A 297 -18.59 -28.67 48.48
N GLN A 298 -17.84 -29.75 48.71
CA GLN A 298 -18.30 -31.12 48.44
C GLN A 298 -18.96 -31.79 49.66
N ILE A 299 -19.02 -31.11 50.81
CA ILE A 299 -19.62 -31.60 52.07
C ILE A 299 -21.02 -30.99 52.29
N MET A 300 -21.52 -30.24 51.31
CA MET A 300 -22.88 -29.70 51.25
C MET A 300 -23.62 -30.36 50.09
#